data_AF-A0A6A4H5H3-F1
#
_entry.id   AF-A0A6A4H5H3-F1
#
_cell.length_a   1.000
_cell.length_b   1.000
_cell.length_c   1.000
_cell.angle_alpha   90.00
_cell.angle_beta   90.00
_cell.angle_gamma   90.00
#
_symmetry.space_group_name_H-M   'P 1'
#
loop_
_entity.id
_entity.type
_entity.pdbx_description
1 polymer ?
#
loop_
_entity_poly.entity_id
_entity_poly.type
_entity_poly.pdbx_seq_one_letter_code
_entity_poly.pdbx_strand_id
1 'polypeptide(L)'
;MPNLALDFNLQANAPGLSIPQSGAFMGFSIEMSVANQVCGDILQVPFLNLMATIQQRSGQVRVRIGGNSQETASQVDTLPDGKVLEKDLNGATNPTQTPPLVFTPDLLNMMRNISELINVRWFIGIPFNDSSNFRLEIAQSAQAILGDYLIGVQAGNEPDLYAAHGHRPQNYSQYDYFGEIGSLISDMGQNSDLSVAQTLLLTPSVSGTWTPEDVWNTGLVETYNANIAWLSVEHYPTDNCYAQFGSGTPRNDTELWPTYLMHSSAQSLVAPYLNSTNFAQANGKPFIMFETNTASCGGFAGISDVFGAALWGLDYGLLMAASNFSGGMFHVGGQNVYYNPFISPPTNQSSFREWTVGPVYYSALVIAEAIGPSNQSQVLEIVGTGNQSTYTPNYVIYENGQPVRMVLINFLSDSSGNSNYTANIAIGGGETGQATSVPSQITVKYLTASSVSQKGDYTWAGQTFGGNFGSDGRLQGTETILTIPCDQTNLVCSVSVPAPGAALVFLTDELTETEGAASTTFSTSTYTKTINTATIDPSVLATSNGRNGSYPMGSSSKGSANGALGLRESIPGLFVLFGVGLASALGLFMRVTYL
;
A
#
# COMPACT_ATOMS: atom_id res chain seq x y z
N MET A 1 22.60 21.13 -15.61
CA MET A 1 23.39 20.68 -16.78
C MET A 1 22.43 20.68 -17.95
N PRO A 2 22.50 21.59 -18.94
CA PRO A 2 21.53 21.52 -20.03
C PRO A 2 21.88 20.29 -20.90
N ASN A 3 20.90 19.40 -21.06
CA ASN A 3 20.88 18.22 -21.93
C ASN A 3 21.78 17.05 -21.48
N LEU A 4 21.50 16.47 -20.31
CA LEU A 4 21.99 15.12 -20.02
C LEU A 4 21.34 14.14 -21.00
N ALA A 5 22.16 13.41 -21.76
CA ALA A 5 21.72 12.33 -22.64
C ALA A 5 22.32 11.01 -22.13
N LEU A 6 21.46 10.00 -22.00
CA LEU A 6 21.82 8.66 -21.57
C LEU A 6 21.57 7.70 -22.73
N ASP A 7 22.63 7.03 -23.19
CA ASP A 7 22.53 6.09 -24.30
C ASP A 7 22.38 4.65 -23.77
N PHE A 8 21.41 3.93 -24.31
CA PHE A 8 21.09 2.55 -23.97
C PHE A 8 21.12 1.70 -25.24
N ASN A 9 21.87 0.59 -25.20
CA ASN A 9 21.90 -0.40 -26.28
C ASN A 9 21.39 -1.74 -25.76
N LEU A 10 20.11 -2.01 -26.02
CA LEU A 10 19.42 -3.20 -25.53
C LEU A 10 19.69 -4.39 -26.44
N GLN A 11 19.82 -5.58 -25.86
CA GLN A 11 20.04 -6.82 -26.62
C GLN A 11 19.00 -7.87 -26.25
N ALA A 12 18.57 -8.66 -27.22
CA ALA A 12 17.82 -9.87 -26.97
C ALA A 12 18.66 -10.87 -26.16
N ASN A 13 18.00 -11.66 -25.33
CA ASN A 13 18.59 -12.67 -24.46
C ASN A 13 19.76 -12.12 -23.64
N ALA A 14 19.56 -10.93 -23.06
CA ALA A 14 20.57 -10.32 -22.20
C ALA A 14 20.98 -11.29 -21.07
N PRO A 15 22.27 -11.34 -20.70
CA PRO A 15 22.68 -12.09 -19.51
C PRO A 15 22.16 -11.39 -18.25
N GLY A 16 21.92 -12.17 -17.19
CA GLY A 16 21.52 -11.63 -15.89
C GLY A 16 20.05 -11.28 -15.76
N LEU A 17 19.18 -11.72 -16.68
CA LEU A 17 17.73 -11.63 -16.50
C LEU A 17 17.31 -12.32 -15.20
N SER A 18 16.42 -11.69 -14.45
CA SER A 18 15.85 -12.29 -13.25
C SER A 18 14.97 -13.51 -13.56
N ILE A 19 14.52 -14.23 -12.53
CA ILE A 19 13.46 -15.23 -12.67
C ILE A 19 12.20 -14.63 -13.33
N PRO A 20 11.38 -15.43 -14.02
CA PRO A 20 10.07 -14.98 -14.47
C PRO A 20 9.25 -14.41 -13.32
N GLN A 21 8.72 -13.20 -13.53
CA GLN A 21 7.99 -12.43 -12.55
C GLN A 21 6.49 -12.52 -12.82
N SER A 22 5.75 -12.70 -11.73
CA SER A 22 4.29 -12.62 -11.73
C SER A 22 3.85 -11.17 -11.88
N GLY A 23 2.78 -10.90 -12.64
CA GLY A 23 2.19 -9.56 -12.72
C GLY A 23 1.78 -9.01 -11.35
N ALA A 24 1.38 -9.91 -10.43
CA ALA A 24 1.09 -9.59 -9.03
C ALA A 24 2.34 -9.41 -8.14
N PHE A 25 3.43 -8.85 -8.68
CA PHE A 25 4.72 -8.75 -7.99
C PHE A 25 4.66 -7.87 -6.73
N MET A 26 4.16 -6.64 -6.85
CA MET A 26 3.95 -5.74 -5.71
C MET A 26 2.52 -5.84 -5.19
N GLY A 27 2.39 -6.32 -3.96
CA GLY A 27 1.15 -6.41 -3.20
C GLY A 27 1.09 -5.45 -2.02
N PHE A 28 0.17 -5.72 -1.12
CA PHE A 28 -0.04 -4.92 0.09
C PHE A 28 -0.06 -5.82 1.33
N SER A 29 0.67 -5.41 2.38
CA SER A 29 0.58 -6.02 3.71
C SER A 29 -0.32 -5.15 4.56
N ILE A 30 -1.29 -5.70 5.27
CA ILE A 30 -2.22 -4.94 6.11
C ILE A 30 -2.10 -5.48 7.53
N GLU A 31 -1.86 -4.56 8.47
CA GLU A 31 -1.88 -4.86 9.90
C GLU A 31 -3.24 -5.48 10.29
N MET A 32 -3.25 -6.64 10.94
CA MET A 32 -4.48 -7.38 11.24
C MET A 32 -5.47 -6.53 12.02
N SER A 33 -4.96 -5.70 12.94
CA SER A 33 -5.78 -4.78 13.73
C SER A 33 -6.51 -3.70 12.89
N VAL A 34 -6.13 -3.45 11.64
CA VAL A 34 -6.80 -2.46 10.78
C VAL A 34 -7.45 -3.08 9.56
N ALA A 35 -7.46 -4.42 9.48
CA ALA A 35 -8.05 -5.13 8.34
C ALA A 35 -9.51 -4.74 8.10
N ASN A 36 -10.30 -4.51 9.16
CA ASN A 36 -11.69 -4.04 9.04
C ASN A 36 -11.82 -2.59 8.54
N GLN A 37 -10.77 -1.76 8.65
CA GLN A 37 -10.76 -0.40 8.10
C GLN A 37 -10.48 -0.37 6.61
N VAL A 38 -9.83 -1.43 6.08
CA VAL A 38 -9.48 -1.58 4.67
C VAL A 38 -10.50 -2.45 3.93
N CYS A 39 -10.80 -3.63 4.45
CA CYS A 39 -11.79 -4.55 3.87
C CYS A 39 -13.23 -4.10 4.19
N GLY A 40 -13.43 -3.57 5.39
CA GLY A 40 -14.72 -3.08 5.89
C GLY A 40 -15.47 -4.04 6.81
N ASP A 41 -16.22 -3.49 7.78
CA ASP A 41 -17.41 -4.18 8.33
C ASP A 41 -18.52 -4.25 7.26
N ILE A 42 -18.51 -3.28 6.34
CA ILE A 42 -19.24 -3.24 5.08
C ILE A 42 -18.20 -3.04 3.98
N LEU A 43 -18.31 -3.81 2.90
CA LEU A 43 -17.39 -3.81 1.77
C LEU A 43 -16.96 -2.39 1.33
N GLN A 44 -15.66 -2.11 1.42
CA GLN A 44 -15.10 -0.80 1.09
C GLN A 44 -14.87 -0.67 -0.41
N VAL A 45 -15.78 0.03 -1.09
CA VAL A 45 -15.68 0.27 -2.54
C VAL A 45 -14.39 0.98 -2.98
N PRO A 46 -13.85 1.97 -2.25
CA PRO A 46 -12.56 2.55 -2.62
C PRO A 46 -11.43 1.52 -2.67
N PHE A 47 -11.37 0.61 -1.71
CA PHE A 47 -10.38 -0.48 -1.75
C PHE A 47 -10.58 -1.38 -2.97
N LEU A 48 -11.82 -1.76 -3.29
CA LEU A 48 -12.12 -2.53 -4.50
C LEU A 48 -11.68 -1.83 -5.79
N ASN A 49 -11.95 -0.54 -5.92
CA ASN A 49 -11.56 0.24 -7.10
C ASN A 49 -10.04 0.33 -7.25
N LEU A 50 -9.32 0.47 -6.13
CA LEU A 50 -7.86 0.43 -6.12
C LEU A 50 -7.36 -0.95 -6.58
N MET A 51 -7.85 -2.03 -5.97
CA MET A 51 -7.44 -3.39 -6.35
C MET A 51 -7.80 -3.72 -7.82
N ALA A 52 -8.94 -3.27 -8.32
CA ALA A 52 -9.35 -3.42 -9.71
C ALA A 52 -8.39 -2.72 -10.68
N THR A 53 -7.88 -1.54 -10.30
CA THR A 53 -6.91 -0.78 -11.10
C THR A 53 -5.58 -1.53 -11.24
N ILE A 54 -5.11 -2.17 -10.17
CA ILE A 54 -3.91 -3.03 -10.21
C ILE A 54 -4.21 -4.30 -11.00
N GLN A 55 -5.30 -5.01 -10.70
CA GLN A 55 -5.69 -6.27 -11.37
C GLN A 55 -5.80 -6.12 -12.89
N GLN A 56 -6.31 -4.98 -13.37
CA GLN A 56 -6.39 -4.71 -14.80
C GLN A 56 -5.02 -4.86 -15.50
N ARG A 57 -3.93 -4.55 -14.80
CA ARG A 57 -2.56 -4.63 -15.32
C ARG A 57 -1.87 -5.94 -15.00
N SER A 58 -2.06 -6.45 -13.80
CA SER A 58 -1.33 -7.61 -13.27
C SER A 58 -2.09 -8.94 -13.40
N GLY A 59 -3.38 -8.91 -13.70
CA GLY A 59 -4.33 -10.04 -13.65
C GLY A 59 -4.75 -10.48 -12.24
N GLN A 60 -4.01 -10.07 -11.21
CA GLN A 60 -4.22 -10.46 -9.81
C GLN A 60 -3.55 -9.47 -8.84
N VAL A 61 -4.07 -9.36 -7.62
CA VAL A 61 -3.40 -8.67 -6.52
C VAL A 61 -3.16 -9.63 -5.36
N ARG A 62 -1.99 -9.54 -4.73
CA ARG A 62 -1.66 -10.30 -3.51
C ARG A 62 -1.76 -9.38 -2.30
N VAL A 63 -2.45 -9.83 -1.26
CA VAL A 63 -2.63 -9.05 -0.02
C VAL A 63 -2.37 -9.94 1.20
N ARG A 64 -1.61 -9.44 2.16
CA ARG A 64 -1.36 -10.10 3.45
C ARG A 64 -2.20 -9.42 4.54
N ILE A 65 -2.81 -10.22 5.42
CA ILE A 65 -3.34 -9.77 6.72
C ILE A 65 -2.46 -10.34 7.83
N GLY A 66 -1.70 -9.50 8.54
CA GLY A 66 -0.69 -9.94 9.49
C GLY A 66 -0.12 -8.81 10.35
N GLY A 67 1.21 -8.70 10.42
CA GLY A 67 1.92 -7.71 11.22
C GLY A 67 1.98 -8.07 12.71
N ASN A 68 2.50 -7.16 13.53
CA ASN A 68 2.68 -7.41 14.97
C ASN A 68 1.38 -7.79 15.70
N SER A 69 0.23 -7.27 15.25
CA SER A 69 -1.08 -7.57 15.84
C SER A 69 -1.58 -8.98 15.57
N GLN A 70 -0.99 -9.70 14.60
CA GLN A 70 -1.31 -11.12 14.40
C GLN A 70 -0.91 -11.96 15.61
N GLU A 71 0.16 -11.56 16.32
CA GLU A 71 0.77 -12.37 17.37
C GLU A 71 -0.15 -12.66 18.54
N THR A 72 -1.11 -11.76 18.79
CA THR A 72 -2.06 -11.86 19.90
C THR A 72 -3.50 -12.02 19.43
N ALA A 73 -3.72 -12.14 18.12
CA ALA A 73 -5.05 -12.27 17.55
C ALA A 73 -5.73 -13.57 17.98
N SER A 74 -7.04 -13.51 18.18
CA SER A 74 -7.89 -14.68 18.42
C SER A 74 -9.19 -14.55 17.64
N GLN A 75 -9.67 -15.66 17.08
CA GLN A 75 -10.98 -15.69 16.44
C GLN A 75 -12.07 -16.00 17.47
N VAL A 76 -13.20 -15.30 17.39
CA VAL A 76 -14.40 -15.54 18.20
C VAL A 76 -15.64 -15.62 17.32
N ASP A 77 -16.68 -16.35 17.75
CA ASP A 77 -17.87 -16.54 16.91
C ASP A 77 -18.63 -15.24 16.63
N THR A 78 -18.78 -14.39 17.66
CA THR A 78 -19.53 -13.12 17.57
C THR A 78 -18.96 -12.09 18.54
N LEU A 79 -19.13 -10.81 18.22
CA LEU A 79 -18.85 -9.68 19.12
C LEU A 79 -20.16 -9.03 19.60
N PRO A 80 -20.24 -8.55 20.87
CA PRO A 80 -21.49 -8.03 21.44
C PRO A 80 -22.11 -6.84 20.70
N ASP A 81 -21.28 -6.04 20.03
CA ASP A 81 -21.71 -4.86 19.27
C ASP A 81 -21.88 -5.12 17.77
N GLY A 82 -21.72 -6.38 17.33
CA GLY A 82 -21.86 -6.81 15.95
C GLY A 82 -20.75 -6.35 15.01
N LYS A 83 -19.64 -5.81 15.54
CA LYS A 83 -18.46 -5.51 14.73
C LYS A 83 -17.75 -6.79 14.29
N VAL A 84 -16.90 -6.64 13.28
CA VAL A 84 -16.05 -7.72 12.77
C VAL A 84 -14.76 -7.85 13.59
N LEU A 85 -14.32 -6.77 14.24
CA LEU A 85 -13.04 -6.72 14.98
C LEU A 85 -13.13 -5.77 16.19
N GLU A 86 -12.57 -6.20 17.31
CA GLU A 86 -12.37 -5.41 18.53
C GLU A 86 -10.91 -5.47 19.00
N LYS A 87 -10.44 -4.37 19.62
CA LYS A 87 -9.08 -4.24 20.16
C LYS A 87 -9.13 -4.02 21.67
N ASP A 88 -8.30 -4.73 22.42
CA ASP A 88 -8.04 -4.42 23.81
C ASP A 88 -6.95 -3.35 23.92
N LEU A 89 -7.37 -2.09 23.95
CA LEU A 89 -6.46 -0.95 24.07
C LEU A 89 -5.74 -0.89 25.43
N ASN A 90 -6.27 -1.55 26.46
CA ASN A 90 -5.63 -1.60 27.78
C ASN A 90 -4.55 -2.68 27.86
N GLY A 91 -4.64 -3.70 26.98
CA GLY A 91 -3.70 -4.79 26.87
C GLY A 91 -2.52 -4.53 25.92
N ALA A 92 -2.39 -3.32 25.37
CA ALA A 92 -1.36 -2.99 24.40
C ALA A 92 0.06 -3.24 24.92
N THR A 93 0.87 -3.97 24.13
CA THR A 93 2.24 -4.36 24.51
C THR A 93 3.30 -3.56 23.77
N ASN A 94 4.50 -3.50 24.37
CA ASN A 94 5.67 -2.80 23.84
C ASN A 94 6.27 -3.49 22.60
N PRO A 95 7.11 -2.81 21.81
CA PRO A 95 7.48 -1.39 21.89
C PRO A 95 6.55 -0.46 21.09
N THR A 96 5.67 -1.01 20.26
CA THR A 96 4.78 -0.26 19.34
C THR A 96 3.37 -0.04 19.87
N GLN A 97 3.10 -0.40 21.13
CA GLN A 97 1.77 -0.32 21.75
C GLN A 97 0.70 -1.06 20.94
N THR A 98 1.04 -2.27 20.47
CA THR A 98 0.14 -3.10 19.67
C THR A 98 -0.91 -3.74 20.58
N PRO A 99 -2.22 -3.45 20.40
CA PRO A 99 -3.27 -4.04 21.22
C PRO A 99 -3.57 -5.48 20.78
N PRO A 100 -3.78 -6.41 21.74
CA PRO A 100 -4.47 -7.66 21.46
C PRO A 100 -5.81 -7.42 20.79
N LEU A 101 -6.20 -8.34 19.92
CA LEU A 101 -7.44 -8.21 19.16
C LEU A 101 -8.20 -9.53 19.09
N VAL A 102 -9.50 -9.39 18.95
CA VAL A 102 -10.41 -10.46 18.58
C VAL A 102 -11.14 -10.08 17.30
N PHE A 103 -11.38 -11.07 16.44
CA PHE A 103 -12.15 -10.86 15.22
C PHE A 103 -13.09 -12.03 14.95
N THR A 104 -14.15 -11.79 14.17
CA THR A 104 -15.12 -12.82 13.79
C THR A 104 -14.83 -13.38 12.39
N PRO A 105 -15.35 -14.57 12.04
CA PRO A 105 -15.25 -15.11 10.68
C PRO A 105 -15.75 -14.16 9.57
N ASP A 106 -16.54 -13.12 9.92
CA ASP A 106 -17.01 -12.12 8.96
C ASP A 106 -15.87 -11.36 8.28
N LEU A 107 -14.70 -11.24 8.92
CA LEU A 107 -13.51 -10.65 8.25
C LEU A 107 -13.10 -11.50 7.05
N LEU A 108 -13.04 -12.82 7.25
CA LEU A 108 -12.67 -13.79 6.22
C LEU A 108 -13.75 -13.87 5.13
N ASN A 109 -15.03 -13.79 5.52
CA ASN A 109 -16.14 -13.69 4.56
C ASN A 109 -16.04 -12.40 3.73
N MET A 110 -15.64 -11.28 4.33
CA MET A 110 -15.43 -10.03 3.60
C MET A 110 -14.26 -10.15 2.62
N MET A 111 -13.14 -10.74 3.04
CA MET A 111 -12.00 -11.05 2.16
C MET A 111 -12.42 -11.95 1.00
N ARG A 112 -13.24 -12.97 1.25
CA ARG A 112 -13.81 -13.84 0.20
C ARG A 112 -14.70 -13.05 -0.76
N ASN A 113 -15.60 -12.21 -0.26
CA ASN A 113 -16.46 -11.36 -1.10
C ASN A 113 -15.65 -10.41 -1.99
N ILE A 114 -14.55 -9.86 -1.49
CA ILE A 114 -13.61 -9.07 -2.29
C ILE A 114 -13.03 -9.94 -3.41
N SER A 115 -12.55 -11.14 -3.08
CA SER A 115 -11.95 -12.08 -4.05
C SER A 115 -12.91 -12.57 -5.14
N GLU A 116 -14.21 -12.62 -4.84
CA GLU A 116 -15.26 -12.97 -5.81
C GLU A 116 -15.57 -11.83 -6.79
N LEU A 117 -15.28 -10.59 -6.43
CA LEU A 117 -15.46 -9.42 -7.28
C LEU A 117 -14.20 -9.08 -8.08
N ILE A 118 -13.03 -9.20 -7.45
CA ILE A 118 -11.71 -8.84 -7.97
C ILE A 118 -10.74 -9.95 -7.55
N ASN A 119 -9.83 -10.37 -8.43
CA ASN A 119 -8.89 -11.48 -8.18
C ASN A 119 -7.81 -11.08 -7.17
N VAL A 120 -8.21 -10.90 -5.91
CA VAL A 120 -7.32 -10.72 -4.76
C VAL A 120 -7.05 -12.09 -4.15
N ARG A 121 -5.78 -12.41 -3.93
CA ARG A 121 -5.31 -13.60 -3.22
C ARG A 121 -4.69 -13.20 -1.90
N TRP A 122 -4.92 -14.02 -0.88
CA TRP A 122 -4.66 -13.66 0.50
C TRP A 122 -3.58 -14.51 1.13
N PHE A 123 -2.72 -13.84 1.88
CA PHE A 123 -1.94 -14.46 2.94
C PHE A 123 -2.55 -14.08 4.29
N ILE A 124 -2.50 -15.00 5.25
CA ILE A 124 -2.97 -14.73 6.61
C ILE A 124 -1.95 -15.15 7.66
N GLY A 125 -1.70 -14.28 8.64
CA GLY A 125 -0.85 -14.59 9.79
C GLY A 125 -1.56 -15.45 10.82
N ILE A 126 -0.84 -16.43 11.37
CA ILE A 126 -1.25 -17.12 12.59
C ILE A 126 -0.48 -16.59 13.81
N PRO A 127 -1.10 -16.57 15.00
CA PRO A 127 -0.44 -16.08 16.20
C PRO A 127 0.67 -17.02 16.66
N PHE A 128 1.83 -16.47 17.01
CA PHE A 128 2.99 -17.20 17.51
C PHE A 128 3.40 -16.80 18.94
N ASN A 129 2.66 -15.89 19.59
CA ASN A 129 2.97 -15.47 20.95
C ASN A 129 2.98 -16.64 21.96
N ASP A 130 2.17 -17.68 21.75
CA ASP A 130 2.12 -18.92 22.53
C ASP A 130 2.33 -20.14 21.62
N SER A 131 3.58 -20.63 21.54
CA SER A 131 3.94 -21.82 20.78
C SER A 131 3.64 -23.14 21.51
N SER A 132 3.07 -23.09 22.72
CA SER A 132 2.58 -24.27 23.43
C SER A 132 1.13 -24.60 23.11
N ASN A 133 0.35 -23.61 22.64
CA ASN A 133 -1.05 -23.76 22.21
C ASN A 133 -1.31 -22.86 21.00
N PHE A 134 -0.98 -23.34 19.80
CA PHE A 134 -1.25 -22.57 18.58
C PHE A 134 -2.76 -22.36 18.39
N ARG A 135 -3.17 -21.09 18.19
CA ARG A 135 -4.55 -20.71 17.86
C ARG A 135 -4.83 -20.94 16.38
N LEU A 136 -5.01 -22.21 16.01
CA LEU A 136 -5.13 -22.67 14.62
C LEU A 136 -6.51 -22.42 13.99
N GLU A 137 -7.49 -21.95 14.76
CA GLU A 137 -8.86 -21.67 14.30
C GLU A 137 -8.87 -20.65 13.16
N ILE A 138 -7.93 -19.70 13.17
CA ILE A 138 -7.75 -18.69 12.12
C ILE A 138 -7.38 -19.37 10.79
N ALA A 139 -6.40 -20.28 10.80
CA ALA A 139 -5.98 -21.00 9.60
C ALA A 139 -7.07 -21.96 9.10
N GLN A 140 -7.78 -22.64 10.01
CA GLN A 140 -8.90 -23.52 9.67
C GLN A 140 -10.00 -22.73 8.95
N SER A 141 -10.42 -21.61 9.54
CA SER A 141 -11.48 -20.77 8.99
C SER A 141 -11.06 -20.11 7.68
N ALA A 142 -9.81 -19.63 7.59
CA ALA A 142 -9.29 -19.04 6.37
C ALA A 142 -9.25 -20.05 5.21
N GLN A 143 -8.79 -21.28 5.46
CA GLN A 143 -8.80 -22.34 4.46
C GLN A 143 -10.23 -22.65 4.01
N ALA A 144 -11.17 -22.79 4.95
CA ALA A 144 -12.56 -23.13 4.65
C ALA A 144 -13.29 -22.02 3.88
N ILE A 145 -13.08 -20.75 4.24
CA ILE A 145 -13.84 -19.61 3.68
C ILE A 145 -13.18 -19.10 2.40
N LEU A 146 -11.87 -18.92 2.38
CA LEU A 146 -11.17 -18.36 1.21
C LEU A 146 -10.97 -19.40 0.11
N GLY A 147 -10.83 -20.68 0.47
CA GLY A 147 -10.53 -21.75 -0.49
C GLY A 147 -9.26 -21.44 -1.28
N ASP A 148 -9.33 -21.57 -2.61
CA ASP A 148 -8.20 -21.29 -3.51
C ASP A 148 -7.71 -19.83 -3.48
N TYR A 149 -8.44 -18.90 -2.85
CA TYR A 149 -7.94 -17.53 -2.65
C TYR A 149 -6.91 -17.43 -1.52
N LEU A 150 -6.82 -18.42 -0.61
CA LEU A 150 -5.74 -18.51 0.37
C LEU A 150 -4.48 -19.07 -0.30
N ILE A 151 -3.41 -18.27 -0.35
CA ILE A 151 -2.15 -18.65 -1.01
C ILE A 151 -0.97 -18.79 -0.04
N GLY A 152 -1.15 -18.43 1.24
CA GLY A 152 -0.13 -18.65 2.25
C GLY A 152 -0.61 -18.40 3.68
N VAL A 153 -0.01 -19.11 4.62
CA VAL A 153 -0.22 -18.95 6.06
C VAL A 153 1.11 -18.58 6.70
N GLN A 154 1.22 -17.36 7.23
CA GLN A 154 2.47 -16.89 7.82
C GLN A 154 2.64 -17.45 9.23
N ALA A 155 3.74 -18.17 9.45
CA ALA A 155 4.11 -18.75 10.72
C ALA A 155 4.96 -17.77 11.55
N GLY A 156 4.30 -16.81 12.20
CA GLY A 156 4.94 -15.77 13.00
C GLY A 156 5.42 -14.55 12.19
N ASN A 157 5.44 -13.41 12.86
CA ASN A 157 5.86 -12.09 12.38
C ASN A 157 7.12 -11.68 13.12
N GLU A 158 8.21 -11.41 12.39
CA GLU A 158 9.49 -10.93 12.95
C GLU A 158 9.96 -11.74 14.18
N PRO A 159 10.11 -13.08 14.06
CA PRO A 159 10.48 -13.93 15.20
C PRO A 159 11.84 -13.55 15.80
N ASP A 160 12.69 -12.88 15.03
CA ASP A 160 13.96 -12.33 15.48
C ASP A 160 13.83 -11.19 16.49
N LEU A 161 12.64 -10.60 16.64
CA LEU A 161 12.32 -9.57 17.63
C LEU A 161 11.62 -10.10 18.88
N TYR A 162 11.22 -11.38 18.93
CA TYR A 162 10.44 -11.93 20.05
C TYR A 162 11.12 -11.76 21.42
N ALA A 163 12.44 -11.95 21.48
CA ALA A 163 13.19 -11.70 22.71
C ALA A 163 13.18 -10.22 23.11
N ALA A 164 13.43 -9.32 22.15
CA ALA A 164 13.47 -7.88 22.38
C ALA A 164 12.08 -7.32 22.78
N HIS A 165 11.00 -7.92 22.28
CA HIS A 165 9.62 -7.54 22.59
C HIS A 165 9.08 -8.24 23.85
N GLY A 166 9.85 -9.13 24.47
CA GLY A 166 9.45 -9.83 25.70
C GLY A 166 8.46 -10.97 25.48
N HIS A 167 8.29 -11.45 24.24
CA HIS A 167 7.49 -12.62 23.91
C HIS A 167 8.23 -13.93 24.17
N ARG A 168 9.57 -13.88 24.21
CA ARG A 168 10.45 -15.02 24.48
C ARG A 168 11.60 -14.63 25.42
N PRO A 169 12.27 -15.61 26.05
CA PRO A 169 13.49 -15.37 26.81
C PRO A 169 14.60 -14.73 25.96
N GLN A 170 15.54 -14.03 26.61
CA GLN A 170 16.63 -13.31 25.92
C GLN A 170 17.60 -14.21 25.13
N ASN A 171 17.61 -15.52 25.41
CA ASN A 171 18.42 -16.50 24.69
C ASN A 171 17.68 -17.19 23.53
N TYR A 172 16.47 -16.73 23.18
CA TYR A 172 15.72 -17.26 22.05
C TYR A 172 16.48 -17.05 20.74
N SER A 173 16.55 -18.11 19.93
CA SER A 173 17.39 -18.20 18.74
C SER A 173 16.65 -18.81 17.56
N GLN A 174 17.31 -18.78 16.41
CA GLN A 174 16.83 -19.39 15.17
C GLN A 174 16.54 -20.90 15.34
N TYR A 175 17.29 -21.59 16.20
CA TYR A 175 17.08 -23.02 16.49
C TYR A 175 15.84 -23.27 17.34
N ASP A 176 15.48 -22.33 18.23
CA ASP A 176 14.22 -22.41 18.98
C ASP A 176 13.03 -22.20 18.03
N TYR A 177 13.12 -21.21 17.15
CA TYR A 177 12.12 -20.97 16.10
C TYR A 177 11.96 -22.17 15.16
N PHE A 178 13.07 -22.80 14.74
CA PHE A 178 13.05 -24.06 13.98
C PHE A 178 12.24 -25.16 14.70
N GLY A 179 12.42 -25.29 16.01
CA GLY A 179 11.67 -26.24 16.83
C GLY A 179 10.18 -25.89 16.90
N GLU A 180 9.85 -24.60 17.08
CA GLU A 180 8.46 -24.12 17.12
C GLU A 180 7.72 -24.33 15.79
N ILE A 181 8.40 -24.18 14.64
CA ILE A 181 7.85 -24.55 13.33
C ILE A 181 7.55 -26.05 13.23
N GLY A 182 8.43 -26.89 13.77
CA GLY A 182 8.18 -28.33 13.87
C GLY A 182 6.94 -28.67 14.70
N SER A 183 6.79 -28.01 15.85
CA SER A 183 5.59 -28.15 16.70
C SER A 183 4.33 -27.69 15.99
N LEU A 184 4.37 -26.53 15.31
CA LEU A 184 3.25 -26.03 14.52
C LEU A 184 2.82 -27.05 13.46
N ILE A 185 3.77 -27.56 12.67
CA ILE A 185 3.49 -28.53 11.60
C ILE A 185 2.89 -29.81 12.18
N SER A 186 3.39 -30.28 13.32
CA SER A 186 2.84 -31.44 14.03
C SER A 186 1.37 -31.21 14.43
N ASP A 187 1.06 -30.06 15.02
CA ASP A 187 -0.30 -29.74 15.48
C ASP A 187 -1.26 -29.54 14.31
N MET A 188 -0.83 -28.86 13.25
CA MET A 188 -1.61 -28.74 12.01
C MET A 188 -1.87 -30.11 11.37
N GLY A 189 -0.87 -31.00 11.37
CA GLY A 189 -0.99 -32.35 10.79
C GLY A 189 -1.92 -33.29 11.56
N GLN A 190 -2.23 -32.98 12.82
CA GLN A 190 -3.22 -33.72 13.60
C GLN A 190 -4.67 -33.28 13.31
N ASN A 191 -4.85 -32.18 12.58
CA ASN A 191 -6.16 -31.66 12.21
C ASN A 191 -6.42 -31.80 10.70
N SER A 192 -7.36 -32.68 10.33
CA SER A 192 -7.74 -32.89 8.93
C SER A 192 -8.28 -31.63 8.23
N ASP A 193 -8.83 -30.69 8.99
CA ASP A 193 -9.38 -29.43 8.49
C ASP A 193 -8.27 -28.43 8.12
N LEU A 194 -7.00 -28.75 8.35
CA LEU A 194 -5.83 -27.96 7.96
C LEU A 194 -4.99 -28.62 6.86
N SER A 195 -5.55 -29.63 6.19
CA SER A 195 -4.81 -30.46 5.21
C SER A 195 -4.16 -29.66 4.07
N VAL A 196 -4.73 -28.51 3.69
CA VAL A 196 -4.16 -27.60 2.68
C VAL A 196 -3.25 -26.56 3.35
N ALA A 197 -3.73 -25.88 4.39
CA ALA A 197 -3.01 -24.81 5.09
C ALA A 197 -1.64 -25.25 5.61
N GLN A 198 -1.50 -26.51 6.05
CA GLN A 198 -0.23 -27.06 6.52
C GLN A 198 0.85 -27.15 5.42
N THR A 199 0.46 -27.05 4.14
CA THR A 199 1.36 -27.04 2.97
C THR A 199 1.60 -25.65 2.40
N LEU A 200 0.97 -24.62 2.99
CA LEU A 200 1.00 -23.24 2.54
C LEU A 200 1.84 -22.34 3.46
N LEU A 201 2.72 -22.90 4.30
CA LEU A 201 3.45 -22.10 5.27
C LEU A 201 4.39 -21.11 4.59
N LEU A 202 4.41 -19.89 5.14
CA LEU A 202 5.33 -18.81 4.79
C LEU A 202 6.15 -18.45 6.04
N THR A 203 7.48 -18.45 5.89
CA THR A 203 8.45 -18.36 6.99
C THR A 203 9.83 -17.92 6.45
N PRO A 204 10.74 -17.33 7.25
CA PRO A 204 10.58 -16.93 8.65
C PRO A 204 10.05 -15.52 8.87
N SER A 205 9.97 -14.68 7.84
CA SER A 205 9.57 -13.27 7.97
C SER A 205 10.42 -12.51 9.01
N VAL A 206 11.74 -12.73 9.01
CA VAL A 206 12.68 -11.99 9.87
C VAL A 206 12.77 -10.50 9.47
N SER A 207 13.00 -9.63 10.44
CA SER A 207 13.03 -8.15 10.29
C SER A 207 14.42 -7.53 10.11
N GLY A 208 15.48 -8.26 10.48
CA GLY A 208 16.88 -7.86 10.26
C GLY A 208 17.82 -8.00 11.45
N THR A 209 17.33 -8.45 12.63
CA THR A 209 18.21 -8.83 13.75
C THR A 209 18.85 -10.19 13.52
N TRP A 210 18.12 -11.10 12.90
CA TRP A 210 18.67 -12.33 12.31
C TRP A 210 18.84 -12.13 10.81
N THR A 211 19.92 -12.63 10.25
CA THR A 211 20.00 -12.80 8.80
C THR A 211 19.13 -13.98 8.38
N PRO A 212 18.55 -13.99 7.17
CA PRO A 212 17.81 -15.16 6.70
C PRO A 212 18.72 -16.41 6.64
N GLU A 213 20.00 -16.23 6.32
CA GLU A 213 21.01 -17.30 6.34
C GLU A 213 21.17 -17.94 7.72
N ASP A 214 21.06 -17.18 8.82
CA ASP A 214 21.07 -17.74 10.17
C ASP A 214 19.92 -18.75 10.37
N VAL A 215 18.75 -18.47 9.76
CA VAL A 215 17.59 -19.38 9.80
C VAL A 215 17.78 -20.56 8.85
N TRP A 216 18.23 -20.33 7.61
CA TRP A 216 18.49 -21.40 6.64
C TRP A 216 19.51 -22.43 7.19
N ASN A 217 20.55 -21.96 7.88
CA ASN A 217 21.59 -22.81 8.47
C ASN A 217 21.09 -23.74 9.59
N THR A 218 19.87 -23.54 10.10
CA THR A 218 19.24 -24.48 11.05
C THR A 218 18.76 -25.77 10.38
N GLY A 219 18.64 -25.79 9.04
CA GLY A 219 18.04 -26.89 8.29
C GLY A 219 16.51 -26.79 8.15
N LEU A 220 15.93 -25.61 8.43
CA LEU A 220 14.47 -25.37 8.42
C LEU A 220 13.82 -25.72 7.08
N VAL A 221 14.41 -25.27 5.98
CA VAL A 221 13.82 -25.43 4.64
C VAL A 221 13.97 -26.85 4.12
N GLU A 222 15.09 -27.51 4.43
CA GLU A 222 15.34 -28.90 4.08
C GLU A 222 14.41 -29.84 4.86
N THR A 223 14.23 -29.57 6.16
CA THR A 223 13.43 -30.43 7.05
C THR A 223 11.94 -30.31 6.76
N TYR A 224 11.44 -29.08 6.56
CA TYR A 224 10.00 -28.80 6.44
C TYR A 224 9.60 -28.40 5.01
N ASN A 225 10.36 -28.83 4.00
CA ASN A 225 10.18 -28.41 2.61
C ASN A 225 8.75 -28.63 2.07
N ALA A 226 8.09 -29.73 2.46
CA ALA A 226 6.75 -30.07 2.02
C ALA A 226 5.66 -29.17 2.61
N ASN A 227 5.96 -28.52 3.74
CA ASN A 227 5.03 -27.64 4.45
C ASN A 227 5.19 -26.17 4.04
N ILE A 228 6.41 -25.79 3.65
CA ILE A 228 6.78 -24.41 3.32
C ILE A 228 6.50 -24.14 1.84
N ALA A 229 5.54 -23.26 1.56
CA ALA A 229 5.24 -22.78 0.22
C ALA A 229 6.06 -21.53 -0.16
N TRP A 230 6.41 -20.69 0.81
CA TRP A 230 7.08 -19.41 0.56
C TRP A 230 8.19 -19.16 1.58
N LEU A 231 9.30 -18.58 1.11
CA LEU A 231 10.33 -18.02 1.97
C LEU A 231 10.15 -16.51 2.06
N SER A 232 10.25 -15.93 3.25
CA SER A 232 9.90 -14.52 3.47
C SER A 232 10.88 -13.78 4.36
N VAL A 233 10.98 -12.47 4.11
CA VAL A 233 11.66 -11.48 4.95
C VAL A 233 10.81 -10.22 5.06
N GLU A 234 11.08 -9.43 6.07
CA GLU A 234 10.49 -8.13 6.32
C GLU A 234 11.65 -7.14 6.51
N HIS A 235 11.58 -5.94 5.93
CA HIS A 235 12.65 -4.95 6.11
C HIS A 235 12.20 -3.54 5.74
N TYR A 236 12.49 -2.60 6.64
CA TYR A 236 12.39 -1.17 6.38
C TYR A 236 13.80 -0.56 6.38
N PRO A 237 14.11 0.43 5.51
CA PRO A 237 15.42 1.09 5.48
C PRO A 237 15.86 1.68 6.83
N THR A 238 14.88 2.11 7.63
CA THR A 238 15.07 2.73 8.95
C THR A 238 13.73 2.74 9.71
N ASP A 239 13.72 3.31 10.91
CA ASP A 239 12.57 3.39 11.80
C ASP A 239 12.29 4.83 12.26
N ASN A 240 11.02 5.16 12.50
CA ASN A 240 10.61 6.41 13.17
C ASN A 240 10.14 6.17 14.63
N CYS A 241 10.61 5.08 15.27
CA CYS A 241 10.06 4.63 16.53
C CYS A 241 10.31 5.61 17.68
N TYR A 242 11.44 6.33 17.68
CA TYR A 242 11.74 7.29 18.74
C TYR A 242 10.74 8.46 18.74
N ALA A 243 10.40 8.99 17.57
CA ALA A 243 9.46 10.11 17.48
C ALA A 243 8.03 9.70 17.82
N GLN A 244 7.63 8.45 17.48
CA GLN A 244 6.27 7.97 17.72
C GLN A 244 6.05 7.42 19.13
N PHE A 245 7.04 6.69 19.67
CA PHE A 245 6.89 5.87 20.88
C PHE A 245 7.93 6.17 21.96
N GLY A 246 8.92 7.03 21.69
CA GLY A 246 10.02 7.32 22.61
C GLY A 246 11.01 6.16 22.79
N SER A 247 10.98 5.18 21.89
CA SER A 247 11.84 3.99 21.90
C SER A 247 12.80 3.97 20.71
N GLY A 248 13.98 3.39 20.86
CA GLY A 248 14.99 3.36 19.79
C GLY A 248 15.82 4.63 19.69
N THR A 249 16.33 4.93 18.50
CA THR A 249 17.29 6.03 18.28
C THR A 249 16.62 7.19 17.54
N PRO A 250 16.75 8.45 18.01
CA PRO A 250 16.27 9.61 17.26
C PRO A 250 16.87 9.67 15.86
N ARG A 251 16.05 9.95 14.84
CA ARG A 251 16.49 10.13 13.46
C ARG A 251 16.30 11.58 13.03
N ASN A 252 17.20 12.09 12.20
CA ASN A 252 17.08 13.39 11.56
C ASN A 252 16.50 13.19 10.15
N ASP A 253 15.26 13.60 9.94
CA ASP A 253 14.54 13.47 8.67
C ASP A 253 15.22 14.24 7.53
N THR A 254 15.83 15.39 7.81
CA THR A 254 16.55 16.22 6.84
C THR A 254 17.82 15.52 6.33
N GLU A 255 18.51 14.78 7.20
CA GLU A 255 19.69 13.99 6.83
C GLU A 255 19.31 12.69 6.11
N LEU A 256 18.15 12.12 6.46
CA LEU A 256 17.64 10.91 5.82
C LEU A 256 17.09 11.19 4.42
N TRP A 257 16.46 12.34 4.18
CA TRP A 257 15.76 12.62 2.93
C TRP A 257 16.57 12.35 1.64
N PRO A 258 17.84 12.77 1.51
CA PRO A 258 18.64 12.48 0.32
C PRO A 258 18.81 10.99 0.02
N THR A 259 18.79 10.10 1.02
CA THR A 259 18.97 8.65 0.80
C THR A 259 17.77 8.01 0.12
N TYR A 260 16.58 8.61 0.20
CA TYR A 260 15.39 8.14 -0.53
C TYR A 260 15.40 8.53 -2.00
N LEU A 261 16.33 9.40 -2.41
CA LEU A 261 16.45 9.93 -3.77
C LEU A 261 17.71 9.40 -4.47
N MET A 262 18.25 8.28 -4.02
CA MET A 262 19.48 7.68 -4.53
C MET A 262 19.30 6.19 -4.77
N HIS A 263 19.57 5.75 -5.98
CA HIS A 263 19.52 4.35 -6.38
C HIS A 263 20.48 3.47 -5.58
N SER A 264 21.66 3.99 -5.22
CA SER A 264 22.62 3.29 -4.36
C SER A 264 22.03 2.89 -3.00
N SER A 265 21.01 3.59 -2.52
CA SER A 265 20.31 3.25 -1.29
C SER A 265 19.35 2.08 -1.48
N ALA A 266 18.66 1.98 -2.63
CA ALA A 266 17.88 0.78 -2.98
C ALA A 266 18.78 -0.44 -3.16
N GLN A 267 19.92 -0.30 -3.85
CA GLN A 267 20.93 -1.35 -3.99
C GLN A 267 21.43 -1.85 -2.65
N SER A 268 21.74 -0.94 -1.72
CA SER A 268 22.18 -1.29 -0.37
C SER A 268 21.10 -2.04 0.43
N LEU A 269 19.82 -1.76 0.17
CA LEU A 269 18.70 -2.40 0.85
C LEU A 269 18.45 -3.84 0.36
N VAL A 270 18.66 -4.10 -0.93
CA VAL A 270 18.50 -5.43 -1.55
C VAL A 270 19.73 -6.31 -1.36
N ALA A 271 20.94 -5.74 -1.33
CA ALA A 271 22.21 -6.46 -1.29
C ALA A 271 22.31 -7.59 -0.24
N PRO A 272 21.81 -7.43 1.01
CA PRO A 272 21.87 -8.49 2.02
C PRO A 272 21.15 -9.78 1.63
N TYR A 273 20.20 -9.71 0.69
CA TYR A 273 19.30 -10.82 0.36
C TYR A 273 19.69 -11.61 -0.90
N LEU A 274 20.75 -11.21 -1.61
CA LEU A 274 21.14 -11.85 -2.87
C LEU A 274 21.51 -13.33 -2.71
N ASN A 275 22.09 -13.71 -1.56
CA ASN A 275 22.35 -15.12 -1.27
C ASN A 275 21.06 -15.88 -1.00
N SER A 276 20.14 -15.27 -0.27
CA SER A 276 18.83 -15.86 0.03
C SER A 276 17.93 -16.02 -1.19
N THR A 277 17.96 -15.10 -2.16
CA THR A 277 17.22 -15.26 -3.42
C THR A 277 17.78 -16.43 -4.25
N ASN A 278 19.10 -16.65 -4.23
CA ASN A 278 19.71 -17.83 -4.85
C ASN A 278 19.39 -19.12 -4.09
N PHE A 279 19.42 -19.10 -2.76
CA PHE A 279 19.04 -20.24 -1.92
C PHE A 279 17.59 -20.67 -2.16
N ALA A 280 16.67 -19.71 -2.24
CA ALA A 280 15.26 -19.98 -2.51
C ALA A 280 15.06 -20.65 -3.88
N GLN A 281 15.71 -20.13 -4.93
CA GLN A 281 15.69 -20.73 -6.26
C GLN A 281 16.24 -22.16 -6.26
N ALA A 282 17.36 -22.41 -5.57
CA ALA A 282 17.96 -23.74 -5.47
C ALA A 282 17.03 -24.75 -4.76
N ASN A 283 16.14 -24.27 -3.89
CA ASN A 283 15.14 -25.07 -3.18
C ASN A 283 13.75 -25.06 -3.85
N GLY A 284 13.62 -24.44 -5.02
CA GLY A 284 12.34 -24.33 -5.74
C GLY A 284 11.27 -23.56 -4.98
N LYS A 285 11.67 -22.58 -4.15
CA LYS A 285 10.75 -21.76 -3.36
C LYS A 285 10.75 -20.30 -3.85
N PRO A 286 9.58 -19.64 -3.90
CA PRO A 286 9.52 -18.20 -4.01
C PRO A 286 10.14 -17.53 -2.79
N PHE A 287 10.78 -16.37 -2.99
CA PHE A 287 11.30 -15.53 -1.91
C PHE A 287 10.68 -14.13 -1.98
N ILE A 288 9.97 -13.72 -0.93
CA ILE A 288 9.15 -12.51 -0.93
C ILE A 288 9.56 -11.53 0.17
N MET A 289 9.65 -10.24 -0.19
CA MET A 289 9.72 -9.14 0.77
C MET A 289 8.31 -8.89 1.32
N PHE A 290 7.96 -9.65 2.35
CA PHE A 290 6.58 -9.81 2.82
C PHE A 290 6.04 -8.62 3.61
N GLU A 291 6.95 -7.77 4.09
CA GLU A 291 6.62 -6.46 4.64
C GLU A 291 7.76 -5.49 4.39
N THR A 292 7.43 -4.34 3.81
CA THR A 292 8.35 -3.23 3.71
C THR A 292 7.59 -1.91 3.58
N ASN A 293 8.27 -0.81 3.87
CA ASN A 293 7.90 0.52 3.43
C ASN A 293 9.07 1.48 3.66
N THR A 294 8.86 2.77 3.45
CA THR A 294 9.88 3.82 3.61
C THR A 294 10.55 3.80 4.98
N ALA A 295 9.80 3.69 6.08
CA ALA A 295 10.36 3.48 7.42
C ALA A 295 9.34 2.83 8.35
N SER A 296 9.79 1.99 9.29
CA SER A 296 8.89 1.37 10.27
C SER A 296 8.37 2.39 11.28
N CYS A 297 7.48 1.97 12.19
CA CYS A 297 6.83 2.85 13.16
C CYS A 297 6.12 4.05 12.49
N GLY A 298 5.31 3.77 11.47
CA GLY A 298 4.42 4.74 10.84
C GLY A 298 5.07 5.67 9.80
N GLY A 299 6.38 5.60 9.58
CA GLY A 299 7.07 6.43 8.59
C GLY A 299 7.29 7.87 9.02
N PHE A 300 7.85 8.68 8.10
CA PHE A 300 8.19 10.09 8.32
C PHE A 300 7.31 11.01 7.47
N ALA A 301 6.69 12.01 8.09
CA ALA A 301 6.07 13.10 7.36
C ALA A 301 7.11 13.84 6.51
N GLY A 302 6.83 14.09 5.24
CA GLY A 302 7.74 14.75 4.30
C GLY A 302 8.73 13.82 3.61
N ILE A 303 8.78 12.54 3.98
CA ILE A 303 9.55 11.49 3.27
C ILE A 303 8.59 10.41 2.77
N SER A 304 7.80 9.83 3.67
CA SER A 304 6.90 8.70 3.40
C SER A 304 5.64 9.09 2.63
N ASP A 305 5.17 10.33 2.81
CA ASP A 305 3.90 10.84 2.27
C ASP A 305 4.08 11.88 1.15
N VAL A 306 5.24 11.84 0.46
CA VAL A 306 5.56 12.73 -0.67
C VAL A 306 5.91 11.95 -1.94
N PHE A 307 5.90 12.62 -3.10
CA PHE A 307 6.16 12.00 -4.40
C PHE A 307 7.50 11.24 -4.49
N GLY A 308 8.53 11.66 -3.76
CA GLY A 308 9.80 10.95 -3.67
C GLY A 308 9.65 9.51 -3.18
N ALA A 309 8.69 9.22 -2.30
CA ALA A 309 8.37 7.85 -1.90
C ALA A 309 7.77 7.02 -3.06
N ALA A 310 7.05 7.64 -4.00
CA ALA A 310 6.55 6.94 -5.19
C ALA A 310 7.71 6.52 -6.11
N LEU A 311 8.70 7.40 -6.30
CA LEU A 311 9.90 7.07 -7.09
C LEU A 311 10.80 6.06 -6.37
N TRP A 312 10.98 6.22 -5.05
CA TRP A 312 11.73 5.26 -4.22
C TRP A 312 11.10 3.87 -4.27
N GLY A 313 9.78 3.77 -4.10
CA GLY A 313 9.07 2.49 -4.13
C GLY A 313 9.11 1.84 -5.52
N LEU A 314 9.12 2.65 -6.59
CA LEU A 314 9.26 2.16 -7.96
C LEU A 314 10.65 1.57 -8.20
N ASP A 315 11.69 2.31 -7.81
CA ASP A 315 13.09 1.87 -7.91
C ASP A 315 13.33 0.59 -7.09
N TYR A 316 12.97 0.61 -5.80
CA TYR A 316 13.17 -0.52 -4.90
C TYR A 316 12.38 -1.76 -5.35
N GLY A 317 11.13 -1.60 -5.79
CA GLY A 317 10.31 -2.70 -6.29
C GLY A 317 10.89 -3.37 -7.54
N LEU A 318 11.31 -2.59 -8.54
CA LEU A 318 11.94 -3.13 -9.74
C LEU A 318 13.32 -3.73 -9.47
N LEU A 319 14.07 -3.19 -8.51
CA LEU A 319 15.34 -3.76 -8.08
C LEU A 319 15.18 -5.11 -7.39
N MET A 320 14.15 -5.26 -6.54
CA MET A 320 13.79 -6.56 -5.97
C MET A 320 13.48 -7.56 -7.08
N ALA A 321 12.70 -7.17 -8.09
CA ALA A 321 12.38 -8.02 -9.24
C ALA A 321 13.63 -8.40 -10.04
N ALA A 322 14.55 -7.46 -10.29
CA ALA A 322 15.83 -7.72 -10.95
C ALA A 322 16.75 -8.63 -10.12
N SER A 323 16.57 -8.64 -8.79
CA SER A 323 17.38 -9.40 -7.83
C SER A 323 16.79 -10.75 -7.43
N ASN A 324 15.84 -11.28 -8.22
CA ASN A 324 15.20 -12.59 -8.04
C ASN A 324 14.31 -12.73 -6.80
N PHE A 325 13.80 -11.64 -6.24
CA PHE A 325 12.59 -11.76 -5.42
C PHE A 325 11.41 -12.21 -6.30
N SER A 326 10.45 -12.89 -5.70
CA SER A 326 9.19 -13.32 -6.34
C SER A 326 8.02 -12.36 -6.04
N GLY A 327 8.28 -11.32 -5.27
CA GLY A 327 7.34 -10.25 -4.95
C GLY A 327 7.79 -9.38 -3.78
N GLY A 328 7.02 -8.32 -3.52
CA GLY A 328 7.15 -7.46 -2.36
C GLY A 328 5.80 -6.90 -1.91
N MET A 329 5.69 -6.43 -0.67
CA MET A 329 4.44 -5.88 -0.14
C MET A 329 4.63 -4.57 0.61
N PHE A 330 3.97 -3.51 0.15
CA PHE A 330 3.92 -2.25 0.89
C PHE A 330 2.95 -2.38 2.07
N HIS A 331 3.43 -2.11 3.27
CA HIS A 331 2.63 -2.23 4.48
C HIS A 331 1.62 -1.08 4.63
N VAL A 332 0.45 -1.42 5.16
CA VAL A 332 -0.68 -0.58 5.54
C VAL A 332 -0.87 -0.74 7.04
N GLY A 333 -0.47 0.28 7.78
CA GLY A 333 -0.75 0.39 9.20
C GLY A 333 -2.06 1.13 9.46
N GLY A 334 -2.14 1.84 10.58
CA GLY A 334 -3.32 2.63 10.95
C GLY A 334 -3.53 3.91 10.14
N GLN A 335 -4.65 4.60 10.37
CA GLN A 335 -5.03 5.84 9.68
C GLN A 335 -4.09 7.03 9.94
N ASN A 336 -3.18 6.92 10.92
CA ASN A 336 -2.19 7.93 11.29
C ASN A 336 -0.79 7.65 10.71
N VAL A 337 -0.66 6.67 9.82
CA VAL A 337 0.61 6.23 9.24
C VAL A 337 0.90 6.96 7.93
N TYR A 338 2.10 7.52 7.81
CA TYR A 338 2.52 8.34 6.67
C TYR A 338 2.85 7.53 5.42
N TYR A 339 3.33 6.31 5.59
CA TYR A 339 3.80 5.48 4.47
C TYR A 339 2.69 4.69 3.75
N ASN A 340 1.45 4.80 4.23
CA ASN A 340 0.36 3.96 3.75
C ASN A 340 0.14 4.15 2.24
N PRO A 341 0.01 3.07 1.45
CA PRO A 341 -0.39 3.16 0.03
C PRO A 341 -1.80 3.73 -0.12
N PHE A 342 -2.68 3.51 0.84
CA PHE A 342 -4.03 4.06 0.87
C PHE A 342 -4.53 4.16 2.31
N ILE A 343 -5.39 5.13 2.57
CA ILE A 343 -5.88 5.45 3.91
C ILE A 343 -7.38 5.70 3.83
N SER A 344 -8.15 4.93 4.58
CA SER A 344 -9.57 5.24 4.80
C SER A 344 -9.71 6.47 5.70
N PRO A 345 -10.72 7.32 5.49
CA PRO A 345 -10.93 8.49 6.34
C PRO A 345 -11.23 8.07 7.79
N PRO A 346 -10.81 8.86 8.80
CA PRO A 346 -11.18 8.60 10.19
C PRO A 346 -12.68 8.36 10.34
N THR A 347 -13.09 7.41 11.19
CA THR A 347 -14.50 6.99 11.30
C THR A 347 -15.46 8.17 11.50
N ASN A 348 -15.06 9.16 12.29
CA ASN A 348 -15.83 10.38 12.57
C ASN A 348 -15.87 11.41 11.41
N GLN A 349 -15.12 11.17 10.33
CA GLN A 349 -15.02 12.05 9.15
C GLN A 349 -15.48 11.36 7.85
N SER A 350 -15.75 10.05 7.90
CA SER A 350 -16.18 9.23 6.76
C SER A 350 -17.44 9.71 6.05
N SER A 351 -18.25 10.58 6.68
CA SER A 351 -19.42 11.24 6.07
C SER A 351 -19.10 12.35 5.07
N PHE A 352 -17.90 12.94 5.12
CA PHE A 352 -17.54 14.14 4.34
C PHE A 352 -16.10 14.15 3.82
N ARG A 353 -15.30 13.14 4.15
CA ARG A 353 -13.97 12.90 3.60
C ARG A 353 -13.95 11.60 2.85
N GLU A 354 -13.22 11.56 1.75
CA GLU A 354 -12.96 10.35 1.00
C GLU A 354 -11.61 9.74 1.41
N TRP A 355 -11.14 8.73 0.69
CA TRP A 355 -9.85 8.10 0.96
C TRP A 355 -8.70 9.01 0.51
N THR A 356 -7.52 8.75 1.08
CA THR A 356 -6.25 9.29 0.59
C THR A 356 -5.47 8.15 -0.05
N VAL A 357 -4.96 8.36 -1.26
CA VAL A 357 -4.06 7.42 -1.93
C VAL A 357 -2.63 7.93 -1.79
N GLY A 358 -1.79 7.14 -1.14
CA GLY A 358 -0.41 7.48 -0.83
C GLY A 358 0.54 7.28 -2.01
N PRO A 359 1.77 7.81 -1.92
CA PRO A 359 2.72 7.79 -3.03
C PRO A 359 3.10 6.37 -3.48
N VAL A 360 3.33 5.45 -2.53
CA VAL A 360 3.78 4.08 -2.84
C VAL A 360 2.71 3.22 -3.54
N TYR A 361 1.44 3.64 -3.51
CA TYR A 361 0.43 3.00 -4.36
C TYR A 361 0.67 3.29 -5.85
N TYR A 362 1.12 4.50 -6.19
CA TYR A 362 1.54 4.80 -7.56
C TYR A 362 2.74 3.96 -7.97
N SER A 363 3.66 3.64 -7.06
CA SER A 363 4.75 2.69 -7.32
C SER A 363 4.21 1.31 -7.71
N ALA A 364 3.30 0.74 -6.89
CA ALA A 364 2.70 -0.55 -7.15
C ALA A 364 1.93 -0.57 -8.49
N LEU A 365 1.23 0.52 -8.81
CA LEU A 365 0.52 0.70 -10.08
C LEU A 365 1.45 0.66 -11.30
N VAL A 366 2.54 1.43 -11.25
CA VAL A 366 3.51 1.48 -12.34
C VAL A 366 4.25 0.14 -12.47
N ILE A 367 4.60 -0.52 -11.36
CA ILE A 367 5.26 -1.82 -11.40
C ILE A 367 4.33 -2.88 -12.00
N ALA A 368 3.04 -2.90 -11.63
CA ALA A 368 2.07 -3.81 -12.21
C ALA A 368 1.95 -3.63 -13.74
N GLU A 369 1.99 -2.38 -14.23
CA GLU A 369 1.95 -2.09 -15.66
C GLU A 369 3.28 -2.38 -16.39
N ALA A 370 4.42 -2.22 -15.69
CA ALA A 370 5.73 -2.50 -16.26
C ALA A 370 5.99 -4.00 -16.41
N ILE A 371 5.60 -4.80 -15.40
CA ILE A 371 5.74 -6.26 -15.41
C ILE A 371 4.67 -6.90 -16.28
N GLY A 372 3.44 -6.40 -16.24
CA GLY A 372 2.33 -6.91 -17.05
C GLY A 372 1.77 -8.24 -16.57
N PRO A 373 0.72 -8.75 -17.25
CA PRO A 373 -0.04 -9.91 -16.79
C PRO A 373 0.51 -11.26 -17.28
N SER A 374 1.59 -11.25 -18.07
CA SER A 374 2.12 -12.46 -18.74
C SER A 374 2.59 -13.54 -17.76
N ASN A 375 2.98 -13.14 -16.55
CA ASN A 375 3.69 -13.95 -15.55
C ASN A 375 5.04 -14.51 -16.03
N GLN A 376 5.53 -14.04 -17.18
CA GLN A 376 6.75 -14.51 -17.83
C GLN A 376 7.79 -13.40 -17.98
N SER A 377 7.46 -12.18 -17.56
CA SER A 377 8.33 -11.02 -17.64
C SER A 377 9.56 -11.20 -16.76
N GLN A 378 10.73 -10.89 -17.28
CA GLN A 378 11.99 -10.88 -16.53
C GLN A 378 12.50 -9.44 -16.46
N VAL A 379 13.10 -9.06 -15.34
CA VAL A 379 13.56 -7.68 -15.12
C VAL A 379 15.09 -7.66 -15.08
N LEU A 380 15.67 -6.65 -15.72
CA LEU A 380 17.09 -6.38 -15.70
C LEU A 380 17.32 -4.93 -15.27
N GLU A 381 18.09 -4.76 -14.20
CA GLU A 381 18.70 -3.47 -13.86
C GLU A 381 19.84 -3.19 -14.85
N ILE A 382 19.81 -2.02 -15.49
CA ILE A 382 20.94 -1.63 -16.32
C ILE A 382 21.98 -1.00 -15.41
N VAL A 383 23.14 -1.66 -15.23
CA VAL A 383 24.27 -1.13 -14.46
C VAL A 383 25.43 -0.75 -15.38
N GLY A 384 26.20 0.27 -14.99
CA GLY A 384 27.53 0.50 -15.55
C GLY A 384 27.61 1.08 -16.96
N THR A 385 26.51 1.60 -17.54
CA THR A 385 26.65 2.50 -18.71
C THR A 385 27.37 3.77 -18.26
N GLY A 386 28.36 4.25 -19.02
CA GLY A 386 29.30 5.32 -18.62
C GLY A 386 28.69 6.68 -18.24
N ASN A 387 27.36 6.81 -18.27
CA ASN A 387 26.60 8.03 -17.96
C ASN A 387 25.55 7.84 -16.84
N GLN A 388 25.49 6.69 -16.15
CA GLN A 388 24.46 6.49 -15.11
C GLN A 388 24.78 7.19 -13.79
N SER A 389 23.77 7.89 -13.28
CA SER A 389 23.78 8.60 -12.01
C SER A 389 22.94 7.86 -10.97
N THR A 390 23.30 7.95 -9.69
CA THR A 390 22.45 7.47 -8.58
C THR A 390 21.05 8.11 -8.60
N TYR A 391 20.89 9.25 -9.29
CA TYR A 391 19.61 9.94 -9.43
C TYR A 391 18.74 9.43 -10.60
N THR A 392 19.25 8.54 -11.45
CA THR A 392 18.55 8.11 -12.68
C THR A 392 18.62 6.59 -12.89
N PRO A 393 17.99 5.77 -12.02
CA PRO A 393 17.95 4.32 -12.21
C PRO A 393 17.07 3.92 -13.40
N ASN A 394 17.43 2.80 -14.04
CA ASN A 394 16.77 2.33 -15.26
C ASN A 394 16.65 0.79 -15.27
N TYR A 395 15.50 0.31 -15.70
CA TYR A 395 15.17 -1.11 -15.75
C TYR A 395 14.61 -1.48 -17.12
N VAL A 396 14.97 -2.65 -17.61
CA VAL A 396 14.43 -3.21 -18.86
C VAL A 396 13.65 -4.46 -18.51
N ILE A 397 12.44 -4.57 -19.07
CA ILE A 397 11.56 -5.71 -18.90
C ILE A 397 11.61 -6.51 -20.18
N TYR A 398 11.85 -7.81 -20.02
CA TYR A 398 11.98 -8.79 -21.08
C TYR A 398 10.82 -9.77 -21.06
N GLU A 399 10.30 -10.11 -22.23
CA GLU A 399 9.39 -11.24 -22.40
C GLU A 399 9.96 -12.15 -23.48
N ASN A 400 10.03 -13.46 -23.20
CA ASN A 400 10.60 -14.45 -24.13
C ASN A 400 12.01 -14.06 -24.64
N GLY A 401 12.81 -13.45 -23.76
CA GLY A 401 14.15 -12.97 -24.07
C GLY A 401 14.21 -11.69 -24.93
N GLN A 402 13.09 -11.03 -25.24
CA GLN A 402 13.08 -9.78 -26.00
C GLN A 402 12.79 -8.59 -25.09
N PRO A 403 13.50 -7.45 -25.21
CA PRO A 403 13.16 -6.25 -24.46
C PRO A 403 11.82 -5.71 -24.97
N VAL A 404 10.82 -5.65 -24.11
CA VAL A 404 9.46 -5.20 -24.46
C VAL A 404 9.13 -3.86 -23.82
N ARG A 405 9.68 -3.58 -22.64
CA ARG A 405 9.43 -2.32 -21.91
C ARG A 405 10.69 -1.83 -21.21
N MET A 406 10.71 -0.55 -20.90
CA MET A 406 11.78 0.07 -20.13
C MET A 406 11.19 1.08 -19.15
N VAL A 407 11.65 1.03 -17.89
CA VAL A 407 11.33 2.04 -16.87
C VAL A 407 12.55 2.92 -16.66
N LEU A 408 12.35 4.22 -16.82
CA LEU A 408 13.37 5.25 -16.71
C LEU A 408 12.99 6.20 -15.58
N ILE A 409 13.85 6.40 -14.57
CA ILE A 409 13.53 7.19 -13.38
C ILE A 409 14.43 8.43 -13.32
N ASN A 410 13.92 9.52 -12.75
CA ASN A 410 14.66 10.73 -12.42
C ASN A 410 14.26 11.27 -11.04
N PHE A 411 15.16 11.14 -10.07
CA PHE A 411 14.97 11.63 -8.71
C PHE A 411 15.18 13.15 -8.55
N LEU A 412 15.76 13.83 -9.55
CA LEU A 412 16.02 15.27 -9.45
C LEU A 412 14.73 16.06 -9.51
N SER A 413 14.59 17.10 -8.69
CA SER A 413 13.51 18.09 -8.81
C SER A 413 14.00 19.39 -9.40
N ASP A 414 13.44 19.77 -10.54
CA ASP A 414 13.78 21.00 -11.24
C ASP A 414 12.62 21.51 -12.08
N SER A 415 11.91 22.51 -11.55
CA SER A 415 10.76 23.13 -12.23
C SER A 415 11.12 23.88 -13.51
N SER A 416 12.40 24.12 -13.79
CA SER A 416 12.83 24.74 -15.05
C SER A 416 12.90 23.75 -16.22
N GLY A 417 12.84 22.44 -15.95
CA GLY A 417 13.00 21.38 -16.95
C GLY A 417 14.45 21.16 -17.41
N ASN A 418 15.42 21.91 -16.90
CA ASN A 418 16.83 21.80 -17.30
C ASN A 418 17.50 20.50 -16.81
N SER A 419 16.91 19.84 -15.82
CA SER A 419 17.37 18.56 -15.29
C SER A 419 16.62 17.36 -15.86
N ASN A 420 15.73 17.59 -16.84
CA ASN A 420 15.23 16.51 -17.68
C ASN A 420 16.41 15.89 -18.44
N TYR A 421 16.41 14.58 -18.59
CA TYR A 421 17.40 13.89 -19.43
C TYR A 421 16.73 13.24 -20.63
N THR A 422 17.49 13.00 -21.68
CA THR A 422 17.03 12.24 -22.85
C THR A 422 17.63 10.83 -22.80
N ALA A 423 16.78 9.81 -22.76
CA ALA A 423 17.16 8.42 -22.95
C ALA A 423 17.15 8.08 -24.44
N ASN A 424 18.31 7.77 -25.00
CA ASN A 424 18.49 7.32 -26.37
C ASN A 424 18.53 5.80 -26.39
N ILE A 425 17.46 5.17 -26.85
CA ILE A 425 17.27 3.72 -26.79
C ILE A 425 17.50 3.12 -28.17
N ALA A 426 18.54 2.29 -28.30
CA ALA A 426 18.77 1.40 -29.43
C ALA A 426 18.45 -0.04 -29.02
N ILE A 427 18.01 -0.87 -29.98
CA ILE A 427 17.73 -2.28 -29.79
C ILE A 427 18.47 -3.08 -30.86
N GLY A 428 19.38 -3.94 -30.42
CA GLY A 428 20.35 -4.61 -31.28
C GLY A 428 21.34 -3.64 -31.94
N GLY A 429 22.20 -4.17 -32.80
CA GLY A 429 23.26 -3.38 -33.44
C GLY A 429 24.34 -2.90 -32.46
N GLY A 430 25.22 -2.03 -32.94
CA GLY A 430 26.33 -1.48 -32.16
C GLY A 430 27.20 -2.60 -31.54
N GLU A 431 27.46 -2.46 -30.24
CA GLU A 431 28.31 -3.39 -29.46
C GLU A 431 27.64 -4.74 -29.16
N THR A 432 26.33 -4.90 -29.37
CA THR A 432 25.60 -6.16 -29.08
C THR A 432 25.91 -7.25 -30.10
N GLY A 433 26.35 -6.88 -31.31
CA GLY A 433 26.52 -7.81 -32.43
C GLY A 433 25.22 -8.41 -32.99
N GLN A 434 24.05 -7.97 -32.52
CA GLN A 434 22.75 -8.43 -32.98
C GLN A 434 22.22 -7.58 -34.15
N ALA A 435 21.27 -8.10 -34.91
CA ALA A 435 20.55 -7.29 -35.90
C ALA A 435 19.78 -6.16 -35.19
N THR A 436 19.72 -4.97 -35.78
CA THR A 436 18.92 -3.89 -35.23
C THR A 436 17.43 -4.24 -35.33
N SER A 437 16.68 -3.93 -34.28
CA SER A 437 15.24 -4.15 -34.19
C SER A 437 14.53 -2.92 -33.58
N VAL A 438 15.08 -1.73 -33.82
CA VAL A 438 14.47 -0.47 -33.36
C VAL A 438 13.14 -0.27 -34.10
N PRO A 439 12.01 -0.13 -33.38
CA PRO A 439 10.70 0.06 -34.02
C PRO A 439 10.62 1.44 -34.69
N SER A 440 9.60 1.64 -35.54
CA SER A 440 9.36 2.95 -36.18
C SER A 440 8.91 4.02 -35.20
N GLN A 441 8.27 3.60 -34.12
CA GLN A 441 7.78 4.43 -33.02
C GLN A 441 7.72 3.60 -31.74
N ILE A 442 7.65 4.29 -30.61
CA ILE A 442 7.40 3.73 -29.28
C ILE A 442 6.27 4.50 -28.62
N THR A 443 5.69 3.95 -27.56
CA THR A 443 4.74 4.69 -26.72
C THR A 443 5.27 4.88 -25.30
N VAL A 444 4.86 5.95 -24.63
CA VAL A 444 5.36 6.32 -23.30
C VAL A 444 4.24 6.83 -22.40
N LYS A 445 4.21 6.35 -21.16
CA LYS A 445 3.43 6.89 -20.04
C LYS A 445 4.36 7.46 -18.99
N TYR A 446 3.91 8.51 -18.29
CA TYR A 446 4.72 9.18 -17.28
C TYR A 446 4.08 9.16 -15.90
N LEU A 447 4.91 8.92 -14.89
CA LEU A 447 4.63 9.21 -13.48
C LEU A 447 5.26 10.56 -13.15
N THR A 448 4.46 11.58 -12.83
CA THR A 448 4.98 12.95 -12.61
C THR A 448 4.33 13.66 -11.43
N ALA A 449 5.10 14.61 -10.87
CA ALA A 449 4.67 15.62 -9.92
C ALA A 449 5.51 16.88 -10.11
N SER A 450 5.13 17.99 -9.48
CA SER A 450 5.86 19.26 -9.55
C SER A 450 7.19 19.25 -8.76
N SER A 451 7.35 18.35 -7.79
CA SER A 451 8.53 18.20 -6.94
C SER A 451 8.49 16.84 -6.24
N VAL A 452 9.65 16.27 -5.89
CA VAL A 452 9.76 15.08 -5.04
C VAL A 452 9.14 15.28 -3.66
N SER A 453 8.99 16.53 -3.22
CA SER A 453 8.36 16.88 -1.94
C SER A 453 6.84 17.15 -2.06
N GLN A 454 6.23 16.97 -3.24
CA GLN A 454 4.80 17.20 -3.42
C GLN A 454 3.98 16.20 -2.59
N LYS A 455 2.85 16.66 -2.03
CA LYS A 455 1.83 15.82 -1.36
C LYS A 455 0.55 15.78 -2.17
N GLY A 456 0.03 14.58 -2.44
CA GLY A 456 -1.19 14.38 -3.24
C GLY A 456 -1.04 14.85 -4.69
N ASP A 457 -2.08 14.63 -5.50
CA ASP A 457 -2.18 15.10 -6.89
C ASP A 457 -0.99 14.71 -7.80
N TYR A 458 -0.42 13.53 -7.56
CA TYR A 458 0.52 12.90 -8.48
C TYR A 458 -0.22 12.40 -9.70
N THR A 459 0.46 12.32 -10.85
CA THR A 459 -0.18 11.81 -12.06
C THR A 459 0.53 10.59 -12.61
N TRP A 460 -0.24 9.55 -12.94
CA TRP A 460 0.16 8.44 -13.80
C TRP A 460 -0.56 8.55 -15.13
N ALA A 461 0.20 8.69 -16.22
CA ALA A 461 -0.36 8.89 -17.56
C ALA A 461 -1.39 10.04 -17.62
N GLY A 462 -1.15 11.14 -16.89
CA GLY A 462 -2.09 12.28 -16.82
C GLY A 462 -3.33 12.09 -15.95
N GLN A 463 -3.45 10.95 -15.26
CA GLN A 463 -4.56 10.66 -14.34
C GLN A 463 -4.09 10.69 -12.88
N THR A 464 -4.97 11.07 -11.97
CA THR A 464 -4.70 11.19 -10.52
C THR A 464 -5.79 10.52 -9.70
N PHE A 465 -5.45 10.07 -8.49
CA PHE A 465 -6.45 9.68 -7.48
C PHE A 465 -7.00 10.88 -6.68
N GLY A 466 -6.54 12.10 -6.99
CA GLY A 466 -6.89 13.34 -6.32
C GLY A 466 -5.96 13.69 -5.16
N GLY A 467 -6.30 14.78 -4.47
CA GLY A 467 -5.62 15.22 -3.26
C GLY A 467 -5.98 14.36 -2.05
N ASN A 468 -5.35 14.66 -0.91
CA ASN A 468 -5.66 13.99 0.35
C ASN A 468 -7.15 14.14 0.70
N PHE A 469 -7.77 13.02 1.08
CA PHE A 469 -9.20 12.90 1.40
C PHE A 469 -10.16 13.17 0.23
N GLY A 470 -9.69 13.07 -1.02
CA GLY A 470 -10.49 13.33 -2.23
C GLY A 470 -10.57 12.15 -3.20
N SER A 471 -10.27 10.93 -2.75
CA SER A 471 -10.28 9.73 -3.59
C SER A 471 -11.40 8.75 -3.25
N ASP A 472 -12.17 8.36 -4.26
CA ASP A 472 -13.10 7.24 -4.22
C ASP A 472 -12.48 5.91 -4.73
N GLY A 473 -11.14 5.90 -4.86
CA GLY A 473 -10.37 4.77 -5.36
C GLY A 473 -10.30 4.66 -6.88
N ARG A 474 -10.90 5.58 -7.65
CA ARG A 474 -10.81 5.59 -9.13
C ARG A 474 -9.79 6.61 -9.63
N LEU A 475 -9.12 6.28 -10.72
CA LEU A 475 -8.32 7.25 -11.48
C LEU A 475 -9.23 8.30 -12.11
N GLN A 476 -8.89 9.57 -11.91
CA GLN A 476 -9.57 10.74 -12.44
C GLN A 476 -8.69 11.43 -13.48
N GLY A 477 -9.31 12.03 -14.50
CA GLY A 477 -8.61 12.67 -15.60
C GLY A 477 -8.55 11.80 -16.86
N THR A 478 -7.85 12.29 -17.88
CA THR A 478 -7.75 11.62 -19.19
C THR A 478 -6.41 10.91 -19.28
N GLU A 479 -6.44 9.61 -19.61
CA GLU A 479 -5.22 8.86 -19.87
C GLU A 479 -4.48 9.44 -21.07
N THR A 480 -3.18 9.69 -20.89
CA THR A 480 -2.28 10.26 -21.88
C THR A 480 -1.17 9.27 -22.17
N ILE A 481 -1.15 8.78 -23.41
CA ILE A 481 -0.10 7.91 -23.95
C ILE A 481 0.57 8.69 -25.08
N LEU A 482 1.87 8.95 -24.94
CA LEU A 482 2.62 9.69 -25.97
C LEU A 482 3.23 8.70 -26.96
N THR A 483 2.99 8.91 -28.25
CA THR A 483 3.71 8.21 -29.33
C THR A 483 4.94 9.01 -29.73
N ILE A 484 6.11 8.38 -29.71
CA ILE A 484 7.39 8.99 -30.08
C ILE A 484 7.90 8.29 -31.33
N PRO A 485 8.10 8.99 -32.46
CA PRO A 485 8.74 8.41 -33.64
C PRO A 485 10.22 8.16 -33.35
N CYS A 486 10.71 6.97 -33.71
CA CYS A 486 12.12 6.65 -33.59
C CYS A 486 12.87 7.04 -34.86
N ASP A 487 14.09 7.53 -34.71
CA ASP A 487 14.95 7.88 -35.84
C ASP A 487 15.44 6.59 -36.52
N GLN A 488 14.84 6.27 -37.67
CA GLN A 488 15.18 5.09 -38.46
C GLN A 488 16.52 5.20 -39.19
N THR A 489 17.10 6.40 -39.28
CA THR A 489 18.43 6.60 -39.88
C THR A 489 19.51 6.31 -38.85
N ASN A 490 19.36 6.86 -37.65
CA ASN A 490 20.31 6.66 -36.55
C ASN A 490 19.99 5.45 -35.68
N LEU A 491 18.89 4.74 -35.95
CA LEU A 491 18.41 3.55 -35.24
C LEU A 491 18.31 3.81 -33.72
N VAL A 492 17.58 4.86 -33.35
CA VAL A 492 17.43 5.27 -31.95
C VAL A 492 16.04 5.85 -31.67
N CYS A 493 15.48 5.53 -30.50
CA CYS A 493 14.30 6.17 -29.95
C CYS A 493 14.71 7.11 -28.81
N SER A 494 14.43 8.41 -28.93
CA SER A 494 14.80 9.40 -27.90
C SER A 494 13.61 9.75 -27.01
N VAL A 495 13.69 9.41 -25.73
CA VAL A 495 12.64 9.64 -24.71
C VAL A 495 13.10 10.70 -23.73
N SER A 496 12.32 11.76 -23.53
CA SER A 496 12.61 12.77 -22.51
C SER A 496 12.02 12.34 -21.16
N VAL A 497 12.84 12.30 -20.10
CA VAL A 497 12.42 11.90 -18.76
C VAL A 497 12.39 13.12 -17.84
N PRO A 498 11.22 13.47 -17.27
CA PRO A 498 11.03 14.69 -16.50
C PRO A 498 11.75 14.67 -15.14
N ALA A 499 12.10 15.85 -14.61
CA ALA A 499 12.73 16.04 -13.30
C ALA A 499 11.78 16.76 -12.31
N PRO A 500 11.09 16.07 -11.41
CA PRO A 500 11.17 14.64 -11.13
C PRO A 500 10.16 13.83 -11.94
N GLY A 501 10.38 12.52 -12.02
CA GLY A 501 9.38 11.61 -12.55
C GLY A 501 9.98 10.30 -13.04
N ALA A 502 9.11 9.49 -13.65
CA ALA A 502 9.49 8.27 -14.33
C ALA A 502 8.74 8.14 -15.65
N ALA A 503 9.36 7.44 -16.61
CA ALA A 503 8.76 7.08 -17.88
C ALA A 503 8.69 5.54 -17.99
N LEU A 504 7.50 5.01 -18.31
CA LEU A 504 7.35 3.64 -18.78
C LEU A 504 7.26 3.69 -20.30
N VAL A 505 8.28 3.13 -20.94
CA VAL A 505 8.44 3.07 -22.39
C VAL A 505 8.03 1.69 -22.86
N PHE A 506 7.11 1.63 -23.81
CA PHE A 506 6.71 0.41 -24.51
C PHE A 506 7.50 0.35 -25.82
N LEU A 507 8.32 -0.69 -25.95
CA LEU A 507 9.23 -0.91 -27.08
C LEU A 507 8.56 -1.69 -28.23
N THR A 508 7.32 -2.11 -28.02
CA THR A 508 6.48 -2.85 -28.98
C THR A 508 5.22 -2.04 -29.30
N ASP A 509 4.65 -2.24 -30.49
CA ASP A 509 3.42 -1.55 -30.92
C ASP A 509 2.16 -2.03 -30.17
N GLU A 510 2.24 -3.10 -29.40
CA GLU A 510 1.12 -3.66 -28.64
C GLU A 510 1.08 -3.12 -27.20
N LEU A 511 -0.03 -2.44 -26.84
CA LEU A 511 -0.34 -1.99 -25.49
C LEU A 511 -1.21 -3.02 -24.75
N THR A 512 -0.66 -4.21 -24.50
CA THR A 512 -1.37 -5.32 -23.81
C THR A 512 -1.46 -5.16 -22.29
N GLU A 513 -0.87 -4.11 -21.71
CA GLU A 513 -0.61 -4.03 -20.26
C GLU A 513 -1.80 -3.60 -19.41
N THR A 514 -2.97 -3.54 -20.03
CA THR A 514 -4.25 -3.41 -19.33
C THR A 514 -5.18 -4.60 -19.60
N GLU A 515 -4.63 -5.67 -20.19
CA GLU A 515 -5.37 -6.90 -20.55
C GLU A 515 -5.29 -7.99 -19.47
N GLY A 516 -4.69 -7.71 -18.31
CA GLY A 516 -4.67 -8.66 -17.19
C GLY A 516 -6.06 -9.00 -16.68
N ALA A 517 -6.98 -8.03 -16.72
CA ALA A 517 -8.39 -8.22 -16.46
C ALA A 517 -9.24 -7.13 -17.11
N ALA A 518 -10.55 -7.35 -17.23
CA ALA A 518 -11.47 -6.31 -17.69
C ALA A 518 -11.44 -5.11 -16.74
N SER A 519 -11.41 -3.90 -17.30
CA SER A 519 -11.57 -2.66 -16.53
C SER A 519 -12.90 -2.71 -15.78
N THR A 520 -12.82 -2.64 -14.46
CA THR A 520 -13.99 -2.77 -13.58
C THR A 520 -13.97 -1.61 -12.58
N THR A 521 -15.12 -0.98 -12.40
CA THR A 521 -15.31 0.03 -11.35
C THR A 521 -16.58 -0.30 -10.57
N PHE A 522 -16.53 -0.05 -9.28
CA PHE A 522 -17.62 -0.26 -8.35
C PHE A 522 -18.13 1.09 -7.87
N SER A 523 -19.44 1.17 -7.69
CA SER A 523 -20.11 2.30 -7.04
C SER A 523 -20.77 1.83 -5.76
N THR A 524 -20.94 2.74 -4.80
CA THR A 524 -21.74 2.50 -3.60
C THR A 524 -22.64 3.69 -3.34
N SER A 525 -23.86 3.40 -2.90
CA SER A 525 -24.79 4.39 -2.36
C SER A 525 -24.76 4.45 -0.83
N THR A 526 -23.96 3.61 -0.20
CA THR A 526 -23.86 3.50 1.26
C THR A 526 -22.84 4.51 1.76
N TYR A 527 -23.33 5.57 2.38
CA TYR A 527 -22.54 6.58 3.08
C TYR A 527 -22.81 6.50 4.58
N THR A 528 -21.76 6.55 5.40
CA THR A 528 -21.87 6.69 6.85
C THR A 528 -22.34 8.11 7.19
N LYS A 529 -23.67 8.34 7.14
CA LYS A 529 -24.37 9.62 7.41
C LYS A 529 -24.08 10.77 6.41
N THR A 530 -24.97 10.97 5.44
CA THR A 530 -25.00 12.19 4.63
C THR A 530 -25.53 13.39 5.44
N ILE A 531 -24.65 14.30 5.85
CA ILE A 531 -25.02 15.71 5.95
C ILE A 531 -24.33 16.39 4.78
N ASN A 532 -25.10 16.71 3.73
CA ASN A 532 -24.64 17.48 2.59
C ASN A 532 -24.05 18.81 3.08
N THR A 533 -22.74 18.86 3.23
CA THR A 533 -22.01 20.11 3.40
C THR A 533 -21.41 20.38 2.04
N ALA A 534 -22.01 21.32 1.29
CA ALA A 534 -21.41 21.77 0.05
C ALA A 534 -20.00 22.30 0.37
N THR A 535 -18.97 21.60 -0.10
CA THR A 535 -17.58 22.06 0.00
C THR A 535 -17.33 23.03 -1.15
N ILE A 536 -17.12 24.30 -0.82
CA ILE A 536 -16.66 25.31 -1.77
C ILE A 536 -15.13 25.28 -1.74
N ASP A 537 -14.52 25.20 -2.92
CA ASP A 537 -13.07 25.31 -3.11
C ASP A 537 -12.53 26.58 -2.38
N PRO A 538 -11.51 26.47 -1.51
CA PRO A 538 -10.92 27.61 -0.81
C PRO A 538 -10.47 28.73 -1.75
N SER A 539 -10.06 28.43 -2.98
CA SER A 539 -9.69 29.42 -4.00
C SER A 539 -10.91 30.16 -4.58
N VAL A 540 -12.05 29.48 -4.67
CA VAL A 540 -13.35 30.08 -5.04
C VAL A 540 -13.87 30.94 -3.88
N LEU A 541 -13.64 30.54 -2.63
CA LEU A 541 -13.98 31.35 -1.46
C LEU A 541 -13.08 32.60 -1.33
N ALA A 542 -11.78 32.46 -1.63
CA ALA A 542 -10.80 33.54 -1.58
C ALA A 542 -11.04 34.62 -2.67
N THR A 543 -11.65 34.25 -3.80
CA THR A 543 -12.03 35.17 -4.88
C THR A 543 -13.52 35.58 -4.84
N SER A 544 -14.28 35.06 -3.88
CA SER A 544 -15.69 35.37 -3.71
C SER A 544 -15.84 36.79 -3.15
N ASN A 545 -16.15 37.74 -4.03
CA ASN A 545 -16.49 39.12 -3.69
C ASN A 545 -17.88 39.18 -3.03
N GLY A 546 -17.97 38.75 -1.76
CA GLY A 546 -19.18 38.68 -0.93
C GLY A 546 -20.28 39.66 -1.37
N ARG A 547 -21.41 39.12 -1.83
CA ARG A 547 -22.51 39.91 -2.38
C ARG A 547 -23.19 40.73 -1.27
N ASN A 548 -23.43 42.02 -1.57
CA ASN A 548 -24.10 43.03 -0.73
C ASN A 548 -25.29 42.48 0.07
N GLY A 549 -25.36 42.83 1.36
CA GLY A 549 -26.31 42.34 2.37
C GLY A 549 -27.77 42.80 2.22
N SER A 550 -28.38 42.59 1.05
CA SER A 550 -29.81 42.90 0.78
C SER A 550 -30.69 41.68 0.52
N TYR A 551 -30.20 40.45 0.75
CA TYR A 551 -31.00 39.22 0.72
C TYR A 551 -30.77 38.39 1.99
N PRO A 552 -31.79 37.67 2.52
CA PRO A 552 -31.74 37.08 3.85
C PRO A 552 -30.64 36.02 3.95
N MET A 553 -29.85 36.09 5.02
CA MET A 553 -28.74 35.18 5.27
C MET A 553 -29.22 33.72 5.35
N GLY A 554 -28.85 32.92 4.34
CA GLY A 554 -28.88 31.48 4.43
C GLY A 554 -27.75 31.01 5.34
N SER A 555 -28.09 30.50 6.52
CA SER A 555 -27.13 29.89 7.42
C SER A 555 -26.79 28.47 6.98
N SER A 556 -25.50 28.10 7.06
CA SER A 556 -25.01 26.73 6.86
C SER A 556 -24.97 25.91 8.16
N SER A 557 -25.48 26.45 9.28
CA SER A 557 -25.55 25.77 10.57
C SER A 557 -26.95 25.21 10.84
N LYS A 558 -27.02 23.95 11.31
CA LYS A 558 -28.28 23.37 11.80
C LYS A 558 -28.80 24.18 12.98
N GLY A 559 -30.00 24.77 12.82
CA GLY A 559 -30.79 25.34 13.92
C GLY A 559 -30.96 26.86 13.94
N SER A 560 -30.42 27.61 12.98
CA SER A 560 -30.64 29.06 12.94
C SER A 560 -31.83 29.45 12.04
N ALA A 561 -33.03 29.21 12.55
CA ALA A 561 -34.19 30.03 12.20
C ALA A 561 -34.84 30.41 13.52
N ASN A 562 -34.33 31.49 14.14
CA ASN A 562 -34.92 32.02 15.36
C ASN A 562 -36.27 32.64 15.04
N GLY A 563 -37.24 32.35 15.91
CA GLY A 563 -38.50 33.06 15.96
C GLY A 563 -38.31 34.56 16.19
N ALA A 564 -39.27 35.30 15.64
CA ALA A 564 -39.65 36.70 15.88
C ALA A 564 -39.89 37.43 14.54
N LEU A 565 -41.12 37.92 14.41
CA LEU A 565 -41.68 38.88 13.43
C LEU A 565 -42.15 38.24 12.10
N GLY A 566 -43.38 38.42 11.63
CA GLY A 566 -44.26 39.58 11.80
C GLY A 566 -45.75 39.24 11.79
N LEU A 567 -46.42 39.85 12.75
CA LEU A 567 -47.84 40.06 12.85
C LEU A 567 -48.25 41.11 11.81
N ARG A 568 -48.89 40.73 10.69
CA ARG A 568 -49.89 41.56 10.00
C ARG A 568 -50.58 40.80 8.86
N GLU A 569 -51.90 40.96 8.82
CA GLU A 569 -52.86 40.54 7.79
C GLU A 569 -53.56 39.18 7.99
N SER A 570 -54.50 39.15 8.95
CA SER A 570 -55.89 38.75 8.67
C SER A 570 -56.75 38.85 9.95
N ILE A 571 -57.60 39.88 10.01
CA ILE A 571 -58.82 39.99 10.85
C ILE A 571 -59.98 39.96 9.85
N PRO A 572 -61.13 39.28 10.06
CA PRO A 572 -61.96 39.39 11.28
C PRO A 572 -62.64 38.12 11.81
N GLY A 573 -62.90 38.09 13.12
CA GLY A 573 -63.99 37.26 13.66
C GLY A 573 -63.94 36.98 15.16
N LEU A 574 -64.76 37.74 15.90
CA LEU A 574 -65.39 37.41 17.19
C LEU A 574 -64.60 37.56 18.52
N PHE A 575 -65.01 38.58 19.29
CA PHE A 575 -65.53 38.55 20.69
C PHE A 575 -64.72 37.77 21.77
N VAL A 576 -64.42 38.23 22.99
CA VAL A 576 -64.71 39.46 23.76
C VAL A 576 -64.08 39.31 25.18
N LEU A 577 -63.99 40.42 25.93
CA LEU A 577 -63.88 40.58 27.41
C LEU A 577 -62.49 40.60 28.13
N PHE A 578 -62.11 41.83 28.55
CA PHE A 578 -61.68 42.32 29.89
C PHE A 578 -60.88 41.40 30.83
N GLY A 579 -59.87 41.82 31.60
CA GLY A 579 -59.35 43.13 31.98
C GLY A 579 -58.70 43.05 33.38
N VAL A 580 -57.53 43.69 33.55
CA VAL A 580 -56.98 44.30 34.78
C VAL A 580 -56.72 43.43 36.04
N GLY A 581 -55.49 43.49 36.58
CA GLY A 581 -55.28 43.32 38.03
C GLY A 581 -53.88 42.89 38.48
N LEU A 582 -53.04 43.88 38.83
CA LEU A 582 -51.82 43.75 39.63
C LEU A 582 -52.18 43.94 41.12
N ALA A 583 -51.77 43.03 42.03
CA ALA A 583 -51.61 43.20 43.49
C ALA A 583 -51.34 41.81 44.14
N SER A 584 -50.13 41.47 44.56
CA SER A 584 -49.48 41.73 45.87
C SER A 584 -49.94 40.86 47.06
N ALA A 585 -48.94 40.24 47.70
CA ALA A 585 -48.76 40.01 49.15
C ALA A 585 -49.18 38.67 49.83
N LEU A 586 -48.13 38.08 50.46
CA LEU A 586 -48.05 37.47 51.81
C LEU A 586 -48.77 36.16 52.17
N GLY A 587 -48.00 35.27 52.83
CA GLY A 587 -48.49 34.38 53.91
C GLY A 587 -48.07 32.91 53.75
N LEU A 588 -46.89 32.49 54.26
CA LEU A 588 -46.68 31.81 55.56
C LEU A 588 -47.15 30.34 55.67
N PHE A 589 -46.24 29.52 56.21
CA PHE A 589 -46.34 28.20 56.88
C PHE A 589 -45.59 27.06 56.17
N MET A 590 -44.33 26.75 56.55
CA MET A 590 -43.84 25.92 57.69
C MET A 590 -44.06 24.40 57.53
N ARG A 591 -42.93 23.66 57.52
CA ARG A 591 -42.62 22.41 58.30
C ARG A 591 -43.44 21.14 57.97
N VAL A 592 -42.95 19.89 57.91
CA VAL A 592 -41.91 19.05 58.58
C VAL A 592 -41.73 17.80 57.66
N THR A 593 -40.54 17.37 57.23
CA THR A 593 -39.58 16.40 57.81
C THR A 593 -40.04 14.93 57.96
N TYR A 594 -39.07 14.02 57.70
CA TYR A 594 -38.80 12.63 58.16
C TYR A 594 -38.51 11.74 56.93
N LEU A 595 -37.34 11.10 56.76
CA LEU A 595 -36.18 10.78 57.62
C LEU A 595 -34.89 10.91 56.82
#